data_AF-A0A971FBP3-F1
#
_entry.id   AF-A0A971FBP3-F1
#
_cell.length_a   1.000
_cell.length_b   1.000
_cell.length_c   1.000
_cell.angle_alpha   90.00
_cell.angle_beta   90.00
_cell.angle_gamma   90.00
#
_symmetry.space_group_name_H-M   'P 1'
#
loop_
_entity.id
_entity.type
_entity.pdbx_description
1 polymer ?
#
loop_
_entity_poly.entity_id
_entity_poly.type
_entity_poly.pdbx_seq_one_letter_code
_entity_poly.pdbx_strand_id
1 'polypeptide(L)'
;MFIFIRRPVLRALCALFLMLLPAALAAGQDPNPPTLRSTQGAWPIRRQWTPAETRHYAKWWEHLYLMKTTGDPEQRQAKLERLLTDPAMNLLQDPAFLGEGGNPQLPGDVMRAMHHFMDCGKFTAFMPAYYAYRRALPWMTAVVTSGEGDIRTSPFNIPINSVNSFAYPSAGAFFREAVGCFISGNYRVPLDGKNAHLTDTVPVAVTREFLLPGCVNYVDGHCLMLAQVSEYGELRFLNCSTTDSRDIFSYNGMNVVTGITPRNSGATEWEGCFQGLRVLRYPLAVTDASGRVTSVRRRTDEEMREFGFSTEQYEIVGEITRTHTIAMGKLKAQSFHDFVRLRMKSVDRIAPMPFMESYVDEVLEAYAARVPFVQDAWADVRAHGPITYPEELHKENIFQALGRWETWSSPSSDVDRRNKYFYLADWMEYAIRLYGIDPGFVDLTGLEKYAVRTQSDLAKAMIAEKNRLFAEHSLEYTTSKGDKVRLTLLDLETRLYDLSFDPNHPPELRWGAPMGSEERANAPERPTPVPKGGSVAMEDAYRWQYFYRTLCERETGMSCLRGMFVKGFPVRDKLDQQVGKWVDDAPPAAAP
;
A
#
# COMPACT_ATOMS: atom_id res chain seq x y z
N MET A 1 2.41 55.33 -47.89
CA MET A 1 1.00 55.74 -48.03
C MET A 1 0.16 54.77 -47.20
N PHE A 2 -0.39 55.27 -46.11
CA PHE A 2 -1.26 54.53 -45.18
C PHE A 2 -2.52 54.03 -45.89
N ILE A 3 -3.05 52.87 -45.48
CA ILE A 3 -4.45 52.72 -45.06
C ILE A 3 -4.57 51.47 -44.17
N PHE A 4 -5.17 51.71 -43.01
CA PHE A 4 -5.56 50.78 -41.95
C PHE A 4 -6.63 49.78 -42.40
N ILE A 5 -6.52 48.52 -41.97
CA ILE A 5 -7.71 47.69 -41.66
C ILE A 5 -7.53 47.08 -40.27
N ARG A 6 -8.55 47.31 -39.44
CA ARG A 6 -8.64 46.99 -38.01
C ARG A 6 -8.86 45.49 -37.77
N ARG A 7 -8.19 44.93 -36.74
CA ARG A 7 -8.67 43.79 -35.93
C ARG A 7 -10.04 44.21 -35.34
N PRO A 8 -11.15 43.45 -35.49
CA PRO A 8 -11.29 42.10 -34.92
C PRO A 8 -12.31 41.20 -35.66
N VAL A 9 -11.88 40.28 -36.53
CA VAL A 9 -12.79 39.21 -37.05
C VAL A 9 -12.14 37.82 -37.04
N LEU A 10 -10.83 37.72 -36.78
CA LEU A 10 -10.12 36.43 -36.71
C LEU A 10 -10.12 35.80 -35.30
N ARG A 11 -11.21 35.98 -34.54
CA ARG A 11 -11.48 35.26 -33.28
C ARG A 11 -12.84 34.53 -33.25
N ALA A 12 -13.66 34.67 -34.31
CA ALA A 12 -14.97 34.01 -34.41
C ALA A 12 -14.96 32.76 -35.31
N LEU A 13 -13.88 32.48 -36.04
CA LEU A 13 -13.78 31.31 -36.95
C LEU A 13 -12.89 30.17 -36.44
N CYS A 14 -12.10 30.38 -35.39
CA CYS A 14 -11.39 29.29 -34.70
C CYS A 14 -12.21 28.70 -33.53
N ALA A 15 -13.33 29.32 -33.15
CA ALA A 15 -14.22 28.86 -32.09
C ALA A 15 -15.36 27.95 -32.59
N LEU A 16 -15.51 27.77 -33.92
CA LEU A 16 -16.58 26.96 -34.51
C LEU A 16 -16.13 25.66 -35.18
N PHE A 17 -14.81 25.36 -35.19
CA PHE A 17 -14.26 24.12 -35.75
C PHE A 17 -13.67 23.16 -34.69
N LEU A 18 -13.91 23.47 -33.41
CA LEU A 18 -13.49 22.66 -32.25
C LEU A 18 -14.68 22.07 -31.46
N MET A 19 -15.89 22.08 -32.03
CA MET A 19 -17.11 21.52 -31.41
C MET A 19 -17.83 20.47 -32.26
N LEU A 20 -17.11 19.70 -33.09
CA LEU A 20 -17.66 18.51 -33.76
C LEU A 20 -16.62 17.38 -33.86
N LEU A 21 -15.89 17.14 -32.78
CA LEU A 21 -15.43 15.77 -32.48
C LEU A 21 -16.57 15.11 -31.69
N PRO A 22 -16.99 13.88 -32.01
CA PRO A 22 -18.05 13.21 -31.26
C PRO A 22 -17.51 12.83 -29.89
N ALA A 23 -17.55 13.78 -28.96
CA ALA A 23 -17.52 13.55 -27.53
C ALA A 23 -18.92 13.15 -27.07
N ALA A 24 -19.44 12.05 -27.62
CA ALA A 24 -20.60 11.30 -27.15
C ALA A 24 -20.70 10.01 -27.97
N LEU A 25 -20.86 8.88 -27.27
CA LEU A 25 -21.03 7.50 -27.78
C LEU A 25 -19.75 6.70 -28.09
N ALA A 26 -18.89 6.58 -27.08
CA ALA A 26 -18.32 5.28 -26.77
C ALA A 26 -18.80 4.87 -25.37
N ALA A 27 -20.12 4.65 -25.23
CA ALA A 27 -20.61 3.75 -24.19
C ALA A 27 -20.04 2.37 -24.57
N GLY A 28 -18.88 2.04 -24.00
CA GLY A 28 -18.15 0.83 -24.33
C GLY A 28 -19.07 -0.37 -24.16
N GLN A 29 -19.19 -1.19 -25.20
CA GLN A 29 -19.86 -2.48 -25.11
C GLN A 29 -19.29 -3.26 -23.90
N ASP A 30 -20.17 -3.97 -23.18
CA ASP A 30 -19.77 -4.85 -22.08
C ASP A 30 -18.59 -5.72 -22.55
N PRO A 31 -17.40 -5.63 -21.92
CA PRO A 31 -16.19 -6.31 -22.41
C PRO A 31 -16.29 -7.84 -22.32
N ASN A 32 -17.34 -8.35 -21.68
CA ASN A 32 -17.54 -9.76 -21.43
C ASN A 32 -19.05 -10.04 -21.27
N PRO A 33 -19.82 -10.05 -22.37
CA PRO A 33 -21.26 -10.30 -22.29
C PRO A 33 -21.56 -11.68 -21.67
N PRO A 34 -22.72 -11.85 -21.03
CA PRO A 34 -23.08 -13.11 -20.39
C PRO A 34 -23.25 -14.22 -21.44
N THR A 35 -22.47 -15.29 -21.31
CA THR A 35 -22.47 -16.45 -22.23
C THR A 35 -22.71 -17.78 -21.51
N LEU A 36 -22.56 -17.81 -20.18
CA LEU A 36 -22.68 -19.03 -19.37
C LEU A 36 -24.03 -19.10 -18.66
N ARG A 37 -24.41 -20.30 -18.22
CA ARG A 37 -25.63 -20.54 -17.44
C ARG A 37 -25.36 -21.47 -16.26
N SER A 38 -25.43 -20.97 -15.02
CA SER A 38 -25.51 -21.84 -13.84
C SER A 38 -26.93 -21.89 -13.27
N THR A 39 -27.31 -23.06 -12.76
CA THR A 39 -28.61 -23.29 -12.08
C THR A 39 -28.46 -23.41 -10.56
N GLN A 40 -27.24 -23.27 -10.05
CA GLN A 40 -26.88 -23.42 -8.65
C GLN A 40 -25.68 -22.53 -8.31
N GLY A 41 -25.35 -22.49 -7.03
CA GLY A 41 -24.24 -21.73 -6.48
C GLY A 41 -24.72 -20.52 -5.69
N ALA A 42 -23.76 -19.83 -5.08
CA ALA A 42 -23.97 -18.66 -4.25
C ALA A 42 -24.63 -17.52 -5.03
N TRP A 43 -24.37 -17.48 -6.35
CA TRP A 43 -25.04 -16.63 -7.33
C TRP A 43 -25.02 -17.29 -8.71
N PRO A 44 -25.89 -16.86 -9.64
CA PRO A 44 -25.81 -17.28 -11.03
C PRO A 44 -24.47 -16.88 -11.66
N ILE A 45 -23.72 -17.84 -12.20
CA ILE A 45 -22.51 -17.62 -12.99
C ILE A 45 -22.92 -17.51 -14.45
N ARG A 46 -22.60 -16.37 -15.05
CA ARG A 46 -22.99 -16.00 -16.41
C ARG A 46 -21.80 -15.60 -17.29
N ARG A 47 -20.64 -15.36 -16.67
CA ARG A 47 -19.41 -14.93 -17.34
C ARG A 47 -18.23 -15.78 -16.92
N GLN A 48 -17.17 -15.73 -17.73
CA GLN A 48 -15.86 -16.27 -17.42
C GLN A 48 -14.87 -15.12 -17.21
N TRP A 49 -13.90 -15.27 -16.30
CA TRP A 49 -12.76 -14.37 -16.22
C TRP A 49 -11.95 -14.41 -17.53
N THR A 50 -11.74 -13.27 -18.17
CA THR A 50 -10.93 -13.09 -19.38
C THR A 50 -9.98 -11.91 -19.19
N PRO A 51 -8.91 -11.75 -20.00
CA PRO A 51 -8.07 -10.55 -19.93
C PRO A 51 -8.82 -9.23 -20.13
N ALA A 52 -9.93 -9.25 -20.89
CA ALA A 52 -10.80 -8.08 -21.03
C ALA A 52 -11.56 -7.79 -19.72
N GLU A 53 -12.07 -8.81 -19.03
CA GLU A 53 -12.74 -8.67 -17.74
C GLU A 53 -11.76 -8.22 -16.64
N THR A 54 -10.50 -8.67 -16.64
CA THR A 54 -9.51 -8.22 -15.64
C THR A 54 -9.14 -6.75 -15.82
N ARG A 55 -9.12 -6.24 -17.07
CA ARG A 55 -9.00 -4.80 -17.33
C ARG A 55 -10.24 -4.02 -16.90
N HIS A 56 -11.43 -4.59 -17.03
CA HIS A 56 -12.67 -3.99 -16.51
C HIS A 56 -12.67 -3.91 -14.99
N TYR A 57 -12.21 -4.98 -14.33
CA TYR A 57 -11.97 -5.04 -12.89
C TYR A 57 -10.95 -3.99 -12.43
N ALA A 58 -9.83 -3.85 -13.15
CA ALA A 58 -8.81 -2.86 -12.85
C ALA A 58 -9.37 -1.43 -12.90
N LYS A 59 -10.17 -1.09 -13.92
CA LYS A 59 -10.83 0.22 -14.03
C LYS A 59 -11.77 0.49 -12.86
N TRP A 60 -12.57 -0.50 -12.47
CA TRP A 60 -13.45 -0.38 -11.30
C TRP A 60 -12.66 -0.09 -10.02
N TRP A 61 -11.58 -0.84 -9.82
CA TRP A 61 -10.75 -0.72 -8.64
C TRP A 61 -10.00 0.61 -8.57
N GLU A 62 -9.41 1.05 -9.69
CA GLU A 62 -8.73 2.34 -9.80
C GLU A 62 -9.70 3.51 -9.57
N HIS A 63 -10.95 3.40 -10.02
CA HIS A 63 -11.97 4.41 -9.76
C HIS A 63 -12.32 4.52 -8.27
N LEU A 64 -12.40 3.40 -7.55
CA LEU A 64 -12.58 3.42 -6.09
C LEU A 64 -11.44 4.17 -5.40
N TYR A 65 -10.20 3.94 -5.86
CA TYR A 65 -9.03 4.67 -5.36
C TYR A 65 -9.09 6.16 -5.64
N LEU A 66 -9.42 6.54 -6.88
CA LEU A 66 -9.61 7.94 -7.27
C LEU A 66 -10.57 8.64 -6.31
N MET A 67 -11.73 8.04 -6.04
CA MET A 67 -12.71 8.63 -5.12
C MET A 67 -12.23 8.64 -3.67
N LYS A 68 -11.42 7.67 -3.25
CA LYS A 68 -10.78 7.64 -1.93
C LYS A 68 -9.70 8.71 -1.76
N THR A 69 -9.12 9.24 -2.83
CA THR A 69 -8.06 10.26 -2.77
C THR A 69 -8.53 11.66 -3.15
N THR A 70 -9.45 11.79 -4.11
CA THR A 70 -9.88 13.08 -4.67
C THR A 70 -11.35 13.39 -4.44
N GLY A 71 -12.11 12.45 -3.85
CA GLY A 71 -13.52 12.67 -3.53
C GLY A 71 -13.73 13.70 -2.43
N ASP A 72 -15.00 13.94 -2.09
CA ASP A 72 -15.35 14.76 -0.94
C ASP A 72 -14.83 14.14 0.39
N PRO A 73 -14.81 14.88 1.51
CA PRO A 73 -14.32 14.35 2.79
C PRO A 73 -14.97 13.03 3.22
N GLU A 74 -16.26 12.83 2.93
CA GLU A 74 -16.96 11.61 3.33
C GLU A 74 -16.58 10.41 2.44
N GLN A 75 -16.37 10.65 1.14
CA GLN A 75 -15.87 9.64 0.19
C GLN A 75 -14.44 9.24 0.53
N ARG A 76 -13.57 10.21 0.85
CA ARG A 76 -12.20 9.93 1.28
C ARG A 76 -12.15 9.16 2.60
N GLN A 77 -13.11 9.37 3.50
CA GLN A 77 -13.22 8.63 4.76
C GLN A 77 -14.09 7.36 4.68
N ALA A 78 -14.65 7.07 3.49
CA ALA A 78 -15.59 5.99 3.29
C ALA A 78 -15.01 4.64 3.72
N LYS A 79 -15.86 3.90 4.44
CA LYS A 79 -15.67 2.52 4.84
C LYS A 79 -16.35 1.60 3.84
N LEU A 80 -16.24 0.29 4.07
CA LEU A 80 -16.74 -0.73 3.16
C LEU A 80 -18.19 -0.48 2.69
N GLU A 81 -19.14 -0.28 3.60
CA GLU A 81 -20.56 -0.15 3.22
C GLU A 81 -20.80 1.00 2.24
N ARG A 82 -20.27 2.20 2.54
CA ARG A 82 -20.36 3.35 1.63
C ARG A 82 -19.58 3.11 0.34
N LEU A 83 -18.38 2.56 0.44
CA LEU A 83 -17.55 2.24 -0.73
C LEU A 83 -18.27 1.29 -1.69
N LEU A 84 -19.13 0.40 -1.20
CA LEU A 84 -19.95 -0.49 -2.03
C LEU A 84 -21.26 0.12 -2.52
N THR A 85 -21.81 1.15 -1.86
CA THR A 85 -23.18 1.65 -2.12
C THR A 85 -23.24 3.04 -2.73
N ASP A 86 -22.21 3.85 -2.56
CA ASP A 86 -22.12 5.19 -3.16
C ASP A 86 -21.93 5.06 -4.69
N PRO A 87 -22.87 5.56 -5.51
CA PRO A 87 -22.81 5.40 -6.96
C PRO A 87 -21.69 6.22 -7.63
N ALA A 88 -21.18 7.26 -6.96
CA ALA A 88 -20.01 7.99 -7.44
C ALA A 88 -18.72 7.21 -7.17
N MET A 89 -18.67 6.40 -6.10
CA MET A 89 -17.51 5.56 -5.77
C MET A 89 -17.53 4.22 -6.51
N ASN A 90 -18.66 3.53 -6.54
CA ASN A 90 -18.74 2.18 -7.05
C ASN A 90 -19.40 2.16 -8.42
N LEU A 91 -18.58 2.10 -9.47
CA LEU A 91 -19.08 2.02 -10.86
C LEU A 91 -20.03 0.83 -11.08
N LEU A 92 -19.98 -0.23 -10.27
CA LEU A 92 -20.96 -1.32 -10.38
C LEU A 92 -22.39 -0.90 -10.00
N GLN A 93 -22.62 0.29 -9.42
CA GLN A 93 -23.97 0.84 -9.27
C GLN A 93 -24.55 1.35 -10.59
N ASP A 94 -23.71 1.68 -11.56
CA ASP A 94 -24.12 2.09 -12.90
C ASP A 94 -24.44 0.84 -13.74
N PRO A 95 -25.69 0.66 -14.22
CA PRO A 95 -26.06 -0.45 -15.08
C PRO A 95 -25.21 -0.55 -16.36
N ALA A 96 -24.74 0.56 -16.91
CA ALA A 96 -23.92 0.57 -18.11
C ALA A 96 -22.54 -0.07 -17.85
N PHE A 97 -21.94 0.23 -16.70
CA PHE A 97 -20.66 -0.38 -16.30
C PHE A 97 -20.85 -1.82 -15.78
N LEU A 98 -21.94 -2.09 -15.05
CA LEU A 98 -22.27 -3.41 -14.53
C LEU A 98 -22.57 -4.42 -15.64
N GLY A 99 -23.15 -3.98 -16.75
CA GLY A 99 -23.53 -4.82 -17.89
C GLY A 99 -24.73 -5.74 -17.63
N GLU A 100 -25.30 -6.27 -18.71
CA GLU A 100 -26.50 -7.11 -18.64
C GLU A 100 -26.26 -8.39 -17.85
N GLY A 101 -27.25 -8.82 -17.07
CA GLY A 101 -27.13 -10.05 -16.30
C GLY A 101 -26.14 -9.99 -15.14
N GLY A 102 -25.70 -8.79 -14.71
CA GLY A 102 -25.08 -8.61 -13.40
C GLY A 102 -26.03 -8.99 -12.25
N ASN A 103 -25.47 -9.30 -11.09
CA ASN A 103 -26.22 -9.59 -9.87
C ASN A 103 -26.60 -8.28 -9.13
N PRO A 104 -27.69 -8.30 -8.34
CA PRO A 104 -28.07 -7.15 -7.53
C PRO A 104 -26.98 -6.77 -6.54
N GLN A 105 -27.14 -5.61 -5.91
CA GLN A 105 -26.27 -5.22 -4.80
C GLN A 105 -26.29 -6.30 -3.69
N LEU A 106 -25.15 -6.48 -3.03
CA LEU A 106 -25.03 -7.39 -1.90
C LEU A 106 -25.98 -6.96 -0.78
N PRO A 107 -26.69 -7.88 -0.11
CA PRO A 107 -27.58 -7.52 0.99
C PRO A 107 -26.85 -6.73 2.09
N GLY A 108 -27.53 -5.72 2.66
CA GLY A 108 -26.92 -4.80 3.62
C GLY A 108 -26.42 -5.48 4.90
N ASP A 109 -27.11 -6.53 5.36
CA ASP A 109 -26.67 -7.35 6.49
C ASP A 109 -25.35 -8.08 6.20
N VAL A 110 -25.17 -8.57 4.97
CA VAL A 110 -23.91 -9.19 4.53
C VAL A 110 -22.81 -8.13 4.44
N MET A 111 -23.09 -6.95 3.87
CA MET A 111 -22.10 -5.86 3.79
C MET A 111 -21.60 -5.44 5.17
N ARG A 112 -22.51 -5.24 6.14
CA ARG A 112 -22.15 -4.92 7.53
C ARG A 112 -21.36 -6.03 8.20
N ALA A 113 -21.77 -7.29 8.03
CA ALA A 113 -21.01 -8.42 8.56
C ALA A 113 -19.58 -8.46 7.99
N MET A 114 -19.41 -8.23 6.68
CA MET A 114 -18.09 -8.22 6.04
C MET A 114 -17.24 -7.05 6.53
N HIS A 115 -17.83 -5.87 6.71
CA HIS A 115 -17.13 -4.72 7.27
C HIS A 115 -16.48 -5.05 8.62
N HIS A 116 -17.20 -5.70 9.53
CA HIS A 116 -16.66 -6.08 10.84
C HIS A 116 -15.54 -7.12 10.77
N PHE A 117 -15.55 -7.99 9.76
CA PHE A 117 -14.49 -8.99 9.57
C PHE A 117 -13.24 -8.42 8.92
N MET A 118 -13.29 -7.23 8.33
CA MET A 118 -12.23 -6.80 7.41
C MET A 118 -10.87 -6.61 8.11
N ASP A 119 -9.82 -7.00 7.42
CA ASP A 119 -8.43 -6.68 7.73
C ASP A 119 -7.67 -6.58 6.40
N CYS A 120 -6.37 -6.29 6.43
CA CYS A 120 -5.60 -6.13 5.20
C CYS A 120 -5.65 -7.37 4.29
N GLY A 121 -5.62 -8.59 4.84
CA GLY A 121 -5.72 -9.83 4.07
C GLY A 121 -7.13 -10.08 3.55
N LYS A 122 -8.13 -10.03 4.41
CA LYS A 122 -9.54 -10.24 4.05
C LYS A 122 -10.04 -9.23 3.04
N PHE A 123 -9.56 -7.99 3.08
CA PHE A 123 -9.85 -6.97 2.07
C PHE A 123 -9.40 -7.41 0.67
N THR A 124 -8.22 -8.04 0.57
CA THR A 124 -7.70 -8.58 -0.69
C THR A 124 -8.47 -9.79 -1.22
N ALA A 125 -9.18 -10.52 -0.35
CA ALA A 125 -10.07 -11.61 -0.76
C ALA A 125 -11.51 -11.15 -1.06
N PHE A 126 -12.03 -10.22 -0.27
CA PHE A 126 -13.42 -9.76 -0.35
C PHE A 126 -13.69 -8.89 -1.59
N MET A 127 -12.86 -7.87 -1.85
CA MET A 127 -13.14 -6.92 -2.93
C MET A 127 -13.19 -7.56 -4.33
N PRO A 128 -12.28 -8.48 -4.69
CA PRO A 128 -12.38 -9.18 -5.98
C PRO A 128 -13.55 -10.17 -6.01
N ALA A 129 -13.86 -10.84 -4.88
CA ALA A 129 -15.01 -11.71 -4.77
C ALA A 129 -16.34 -10.95 -4.92
N TYR A 130 -16.42 -9.73 -4.37
CA TYR A 130 -17.55 -8.82 -4.54
C TYR A 130 -17.73 -8.41 -6.00
N TYR A 131 -16.63 -8.03 -6.68
CA TYR A 131 -16.67 -7.76 -8.11
C TYR A 131 -17.15 -8.98 -8.90
N ALA A 132 -16.60 -10.17 -8.58
CA ALA A 132 -17.00 -11.43 -9.20
C ALA A 132 -18.50 -11.73 -9.02
N TYR A 133 -19.01 -11.51 -7.81
CA TYR A 133 -20.43 -11.60 -7.51
C TYR A 133 -21.24 -10.63 -8.38
N ARG A 134 -20.95 -9.33 -8.35
CA ARG A 134 -21.71 -8.31 -9.10
C ARG A 134 -21.68 -8.59 -10.61
N ARG A 135 -20.54 -9.00 -11.16
CA ARG A 135 -20.37 -9.32 -12.59
C ARG A 135 -20.79 -10.75 -12.96
N ALA A 136 -21.29 -11.56 -12.03
CA ALA A 136 -21.71 -12.95 -12.27
C ALA A 136 -20.58 -13.87 -12.80
N LEU A 137 -19.37 -13.72 -12.24
CA LEU A 137 -18.17 -14.52 -12.51
C LEU A 137 -18.00 -15.64 -11.46
N PRO A 138 -17.25 -16.73 -11.77
CA PRO A 138 -16.87 -17.71 -10.76
C PRO A 138 -15.85 -17.13 -9.76
N TRP A 139 -15.90 -17.58 -8.50
CA TRP A 139 -14.91 -17.24 -7.48
C TRP A 139 -14.56 -18.43 -6.58
N MET A 140 -13.32 -18.46 -6.07
CA MET A 140 -12.83 -19.46 -5.12
C MET A 140 -11.87 -18.81 -4.13
N THR A 141 -11.84 -19.32 -2.91
CA THR A 141 -10.88 -18.93 -1.86
C THR A 141 -10.24 -20.18 -1.25
N ALA A 142 -8.92 -20.20 -1.05
CA ALA A 142 -8.23 -21.34 -0.47
C ALA A 142 -8.41 -21.35 1.04
N VAL A 143 -8.45 -22.56 1.61
CA VAL A 143 -8.26 -22.78 3.04
C VAL A 143 -6.89 -23.38 3.20
N VAL A 144 -6.06 -22.75 4.04
CA VAL A 144 -4.68 -23.17 4.29
C VAL A 144 -4.54 -23.70 5.71
N THR A 145 -3.51 -24.51 5.92
CA THR A 145 -3.00 -24.88 7.24
C THR A 145 -1.53 -24.48 7.37
N SER A 146 -1.08 -24.31 8.61
CA SER A 146 0.31 -23.97 8.91
C SER A 146 1.23 -25.13 8.57
N GLY A 147 2.34 -24.86 7.90
CA GLY A 147 3.44 -25.83 7.80
C GLY A 147 4.11 -26.01 9.16
N GLU A 148 4.36 -24.88 9.84
CA GLU A 148 4.97 -24.81 11.16
C GLU A 148 4.48 -23.59 11.96
N GLY A 149 4.24 -23.72 13.26
CA GLY A 149 3.89 -22.58 14.12
C GLY A 149 2.56 -21.90 13.78
N ASP A 150 2.47 -20.59 14.04
CA ASP A 150 1.26 -19.80 13.73
C ASP A 150 1.12 -19.57 12.22
N ILE A 151 -0.06 -19.84 11.68
CA ILE A 151 -0.35 -19.78 10.25
C ILE A 151 -0.10 -18.40 9.61
N ARG A 152 -0.09 -17.31 10.39
CA ARG A 152 0.16 -15.94 9.89
C ARG A 152 1.65 -15.64 9.73
N THR A 153 2.50 -16.32 10.48
CA THR A 153 3.96 -16.11 10.53
C THR A 153 4.77 -17.32 10.13
N SER A 154 4.11 -18.44 9.80
CA SER A 154 4.73 -19.69 9.37
C SER A 154 5.76 -19.46 8.26
N PRO A 155 6.88 -20.22 8.22
CA PRO A 155 7.80 -20.18 7.08
C PRO A 155 7.11 -20.60 5.77
N PHE A 156 6.09 -21.45 5.82
CA PHE A 156 5.26 -21.82 4.68
C PHE A 156 3.92 -22.42 5.13
N ASN A 157 2.91 -22.34 4.29
CA ASN A 157 1.57 -22.88 4.50
C ASN A 157 1.17 -23.83 3.37
N ILE A 158 0.17 -24.66 3.64
CA ILE A 158 -0.28 -25.71 2.73
C ILE A 158 -1.78 -25.51 2.45
N PRO A 159 -2.20 -25.31 1.19
CA PRO A 159 -3.61 -25.39 0.82
C PRO A 159 -4.18 -26.79 1.09
N ILE A 160 -5.27 -26.85 1.84
CA ILE A 160 -5.93 -28.12 2.23
C ILE A 160 -7.37 -28.22 1.73
N ASN A 161 -8.01 -27.10 1.43
CA ASN A 161 -9.38 -27.07 0.93
C ASN A 161 -9.65 -25.76 0.17
N SER A 162 -10.87 -25.56 -0.34
CA SER A 162 -11.31 -24.30 -0.92
C SER A 162 -12.80 -24.04 -0.72
N VAL A 163 -13.15 -22.78 -0.54
CA VAL A 163 -14.50 -22.24 -0.64
C VAL A 163 -14.77 -21.91 -2.11
N ASN A 164 -15.91 -22.34 -2.67
CA ASN A 164 -16.18 -22.26 -4.12
C ASN A 164 -17.58 -21.70 -4.39
N SER A 165 -17.69 -20.64 -5.20
CA SER A 165 -18.97 -19.96 -5.44
C SER A 165 -20.05 -20.86 -6.05
N PHE A 166 -19.70 -21.94 -6.74
CA PHE A 166 -20.66 -22.89 -7.31
C PHE A 166 -21.20 -23.92 -6.30
N ALA A 167 -20.57 -24.04 -5.13
CA ALA A 167 -20.88 -25.05 -4.11
C ALA A 167 -21.68 -24.51 -2.91
N TYR A 168 -21.98 -23.21 -2.88
CA TYR A 168 -22.66 -22.57 -1.74
C TYR A 168 -24.12 -22.24 -2.08
N PRO A 169 -25.02 -22.23 -1.08
CA PRO A 169 -26.45 -22.02 -1.32
C PRO A 169 -26.84 -20.54 -1.48
N SER A 170 -25.99 -19.59 -1.05
CA SER A 170 -26.25 -18.16 -1.16
C SER A 170 -24.96 -17.34 -1.08
N ALA A 171 -25.01 -16.12 -1.62
CA ALA A 171 -23.91 -15.15 -1.52
C ALA A 171 -23.51 -14.87 -0.06
N GLY A 172 -24.49 -14.69 0.84
CA GLY A 172 -24.21 -14.45 2.26
C GLY A 172 -23.48 -15.62 2.95
N ALA A 173 -23.88 -16.86 2.66
CA ALA A 173 -23.17 -18.04 3.18
C ALA A 173 -21.75 -18.14 2.60
N PHE A 174 -21.61 -17.88 1.30
CA PHE A 174 -20.32 -17.86 0.64
C PHE A 174 -19.36 -16.82 1.23
N PHE A 175 -19.77 -15.56 1.33
CA PHE A 175 -18.89 -14.49 1.80
C PHE A 175 -18.47 -14.69 3.26
N ARG A 176 -19.37 -15.16 4.13
CA ARG A 176 -19.01 -15.48 5.52
C ARG A 176 -17.92 -16.54 5.60
N GLU A 177 -18.02 -17.61 4.82
CA GLU A 177 -16.99 -18.65 4.82
C GLU A 177 -15.72 -18.19 4.11
N ALA A 178 -15.83 -17.69 2.88
CA ALA A 178 -14.72 -17.29 2.02
C ALA A 178 -13.85 -16.23 2.69
N VAL A 179 -14.47 -15.23 3.32
CA VAL A 179 -13.75 -14.16 4.02
C VAL A 179 -13.33 -14.61 5.42
N GLY A 180 -14.16 -15.39 6.11
CA GLY A 180 -13.88 -15.87 7.47
C GLY A 180 -12.67 -16.80 7.54
N CYS A 181 -12.46 -17.64 6.53
CA CYS A 181 -11.30 -18.54 6.45
C CYS A 181 -10.03 -17.90 5.88
N PHE A 182 -10.14 -16.72 5.25
CA PHE A 182 -9.00 -16.06 4.63
C PHE A 182 -8.22 -15.23 5.66
N ILE A 183 -6.90 -15.39 5.63
CA ILE A 183 -5.95 -14.64 6.44
C ILE A 183 -4.72 -14.31 5.60
N SER A 184 -3.85 -13.41 6.08
CA SER A 184 -2.59 -13.09 5.39
C SER A 184 -1.67 -14.31 5.18
N GLY A 185 -1.83 -15.36 5.98
CA GLY A 185 -1.18 -16.66 5.79
C GLY A 185 -1.52 -17.36 4.46
N ASN A 186 -2.66 -17.05 3.82
CA ASN A 186 -3.02 -17.61 2.51
C ASN A 186 -1.98 -17.32 1.41
N TYR A 187 -1.20 -16.26 1.58
CA TYR A 187 -0.13 -15.91 0.65
C TYR A 187 1.12 -16.75 0.84
N ARG A 188 1.39 -17.31 2.02
CA ARG A 188 2.65 -17.98 2.38
C ARG A 188 2.80 -19.38 1.78
N VAL A 189 2.53 -19.55 0.49
CA VAL A 189 2.62 -20.85 -0.19
C VAL A 189 3.70 -20.75 -1.28
N PRO A 190 4.87 -21.39 -1.09
CA PRO A 190 5.90 -21.51 -2.12
C PRO A 190 5.37 -22.13 -3.41
N LEU A 191 5.99 -21.81 -4.55
CA LEU A 191 5.57 -22.30 -5.87
C LEU A 191 5.72 -23.82 -6.04
N ASP A 192 6.74 -24.40 -5.40
CA ASP A 192 6.97 -25.84 -5.30
C ASP A 192 6.32 -26.47 -4.06
N GLY A 193 5.58 -25.67 -3.30
CA GLY A 193 4.92 -26.10 -2.07
C GLY A 193 3.88 -27.18 -2.33
N LYS A 194 3.63 -28.02 -1.31
CA LYS A 194 2.56 -29.02 -1.37
C LYS A 194 1.24 -28.34 -1.69
N ASN A 195 0.54 -28.84 -2.71
CA ASN A 195 -0.73 -28.29 -3.20
C ASN A 195 -0.67 -26.82 -3.68
N ALA A 196 0.50 -26.31 -4.09
CA ALA A 196 0.65 -24.92 -4.56
C ALA A 196 -0.27 -24.53 -5.72
N HIS A 197 -0.71 -25.49 -6.54
CA HIS A 197 -1.69 -25.26 -7.62
C HIS A 197 -3.09 -24.83 -7.11
N LEU A 198 -3.35 -24.93 -5.80
CA LEU A 198 -4.61 -24.49 -5.16
C LEU A 198 -4.52 -23.09 -4.54
N THR A 199 -3.42 -22.34 -4.73
CA THR A 199 -3.22 -21.01 -4.13
C THR A 199 -4.04 -19.90 -4.76
N ASP A 200 -4.45 -18.91 -3.96
CA ASP A 200 -5.32 -17.78 -4.37
C ASP A 200 -4.66 -16.81 -5.33
N THR A 201 -3.33 -16.80 -5.37
CA THR A 201 -2.56 -15.86 -6.16
C THR A 201 -1.28 -16.49 -6.67
N VAL A 202 -0.79 -15.96 -7.77
CA VAL A 202 0.50 -16.31 -8.37
C VAL A 202 1.32 -15.05 -8.59
N PRO A 203 2.66 -15.11 -8.58
CA PRO A 203 3.49 -13.94 -8.88
C PRO A 203 3.19 -13.42 -10.29
N VAL A 204 3.29 -12.10 -10.47
CA VAL A 204 2.86 -11.40 -11.69
C VAL A 204 4.03 -10.74 -12.40
N ALA A 205 3.93 -10.66 -13.72
CA ALA A 205 4.89 -9.95 -14.56
C ALA A 205 4.87 -8.45 -14.27
N VAL A 206 6.05 -7.85 -14.13
CA VAL A 206 6.24 -6.42 -13.87
C VAL A 206 6.21 -5.67 -15.19
N THR A 207 4.99 -5.45 -15.68
CA THR A 207 4.68 -4.72 -16.91
C THR A 207 3.37 -3.97 -16.78
N ARG A 208 3.20 -2.88 -17.55
CA ARG A 208 1.91 -2.16 -17.62
C ARG A 208 0.76 -3.00 -18.19
N GLU A 209 1.07 -4.10 -18.87
CA GLU A 209 0.05 -5.01 -19.40
C GLU A 209 -0.56 -5.90 -18.30
N PHE A 210 0.26 -6.37 -17.35
CA PHE A 210 -0.14 -7.40 -16.39
C PHE A 210 -0.19 -6.94 -14.94
N LEU A 211 0.68 -6.04 -14.51
CA LEU A 211 0.65 -5.46 -13.16
C LEU A 211 -0.39 -4.33 -13.12
N LEU A 212 -1.66 -4.73 -13.12
CA LEU A 212 -2.82 -3.84 -13.17
C LEU A 212 -3.39 -3.56 -11.77
N PRO A 213 -4.12 -2.43 -11.59
CA PRO A 213 -4.99 -2.25 -10.43
C PRO A 213 -5.82 -3.51 -10.13
N GLY A 214 -5.84 -3.95 -8.87
CA GLY A 214 -6.41 -5.21 -8.43
C GLY A 214 -5.38 -6.34 -8.19
N CYS A 215 -4.14 -6.19 -8.66
CA CYS A 215 -3.02 -7.05 -8.22
C CYS A 215 -2.72 -6.82 -6.74
N VAL A 216 -2.05 -7.77 -6.09
CA VAL A 216 -1.75 -7.75 -4.66
C VAL A 216 -0.25 -7.60 -4.43
N ASN A 217 0.15 -6.80 -3.44
CA ASN A 217 1.47 -6.88 -2.82
C ASN A 217 1.35 -7.56 -1.45
N TYR A 218 2.14 -8.60 -1.22
CA TYR A 218 2.23 -9.28 0.06
C TYR A 218 3.65 -9.16 0.63
N VAL A 219 3.76 -8.64 1.85
CA VAL A 219 5.01 -8.55 2.60
C VAL A 219 4.75 -8.87 4.06
N ASP A 220 5.34 -9.96 4.54
CA ASP A 220 5.37 -10.40 5.94
C ASP A 220 4.11 -10.11 6.76
N GLY A 221 2.98 -10.71 6.36
CA GLY A 221 1.69 -10.56 7.04
C GLY A 221 0.86 -9.34 6.63
N HIS A 222 1.43 -8.37 5.93
CA HIS A 222 0.73 -7.22 5.38
C HIS A 222 0.34 -7.43 3.91
N CYS A 223 -0.93 -7.18 3.59
CA CYS A 223 -1.49 -7.38 2.26
C CYS A 223 -2.06 -6.06 1.76
N LEU A 224 -1.70 -5.66 0.54
CA LEU A 224 -2.25 -4.47 -0.09
C LEU A 224 -2.67 -4.79 -1.52
N MET A 225 -3.66 -4.06 -2.03
CA MET A 225 -4.11 -4.21 -3.41
C MET A 225 -3.72 -2.97 -4.22
N LEU A 226 -2.96 -3.20 -5.29
CA LEU A 226 -2.51 -2.19 -6.24
C LEU A 226 -3.73 -1.44 -6.76
N ALA A 227 -3.72 -0.14 -6.66
CA ALA A 227 -4.86 0.72 -6.89
C ALA A 227 -4.64 1.66 -8.08
N GLN A 228 -3.41 2.13 -8.26
CA GLN A 228 -3.01 2.96 -9.39
C GLN A 228 -1.52 2.77 -9.67
N VAL A 229 -1.13 2.99 -10.93
CA VAL A 229 0.26 3.16 -11.35
C VAL A 229 0.43 4.56 -11.92
N SER A 230 1.26 5.39 -11.30
CA SER A 230 1.50 6.75 -11.79
C SER A 230 2.21 6.77 -13.14
N GLU A 231 2.29 7.95 -13.75
CA GLU A 231 3.03 8.14 -14.99
C GLU A 231 4.53 7.82 -14.85
N TYR A 232 5.11 8.04 -13.67
CA TYR A 232 6.52 7.73 -13.36
C TYR A 232 6.76 6.27 -12.97
N GLY A 233 5.72 5.43 -13.01
CA GLY A 233 5.80 4.01 -12.64
C GLY A 233 5.69 3.77 -11.13
N GLU A 234 5.16 4.73 -10.39
CA GLU A 234 4.91 4.63 -8.95
C GLU A 234 3.69 3.76 -8.68
N LEU A 235 3.82 2.77 -7.79
CA LEU A 235 2.70 1.95 -7.38
C LEU A 235 2.00 2.61 -6.18
N ARG A 236 0.66 2.67 -6.23
CA ARG A 236 -0.21 3.14 -5.15
C ARG A 236 -1.14 2.04 -4.71
N PHE A 237 -1.40 1.90 -3.41
CA PHE A 237 -2.16 0.78 -2.88
C PHE A 237 -3.31 1.23 -2.00
N LEU A 238 -4.35 0.39 -1.96
CA LEU A 238 -5.38 0.41 -0.90
C LEU A 238 -5.19 -0.79 0.03
N ASN A 239 -5.43 -0.58 1.32
CA ASN A 239 -5.53 -1.65 2.31
C ASN A 239 -6.56 -1.30 3.37
N CYS A 240 -7.01 -2.31 4.13
CA CYS A 240 -7.88 -2.14 5.27
C CYS A 240 -7.12 -2.32 6.59
N SER A 241 -7.46 -1.54 7.62
CA SER A 241 -6.86 -1.60 8.95
C SER A 241 -7.39 -2.78 9.77
N THR A 242 -6.64 -3.16 10.81
CA THR A 242 -7.07 -4.10 11.86
C THR A 242 -7.76 -3.40 13.04
N THR A 243 -7.92 -2.07 12.98
CA THR A 243 -8.62 -1.28 14.00
C THR A 243 -10.14 -1.53 13.96
N ASP A 244 -10.83 -1.24 15.06
CA ASP A 244 -12.28 -1.45 15.19
C ASP A 244 -13.10 -0.67 14.14
N SER A 245 -12.58 0.48 13.69
CA SER A 245 -13.14 1.32 12.62
C SER A 245 -13.00 0.73 11.22
N ARG A 246 -12.11 -0.25 11.03
CA ARG A 246 -11.89 -0.96 9.75
C ARG A 246 -11.66 0.02 8.61
N ASP A 247 -10.78 0.99 8.86
CA ASP A 247 -10.42 2.05 7.93
C ASP A 247 -9.85 1.49 6.63
N ILE A 248 -10.14 2.16 5.52
CA ILE A 248 -9.54 1.86 4.22
C ILE A 248 -8.58 2.99 3.89
N PHE A 249 -7.29 2.68 3.83
CA PHE A 249 -6.20 3.63 3.64
C PHE A 249 -5.71 3.65 2.19
N SER A 250 -5.31 4.83 1.73
CA SER A 250 -4.83 5.13 0.37
C SER A 250 -3.42 5.71 0.31
N TYR A 251 -2.75 5.84 1.46
CA TYR A 251 -1.46 6.52 1.57
C TYR A 251 -0.25 5.62 1.30
N ASN A 252 -0.47 4.33 1.04
CA ASN A 252 0.60 3.35 0.79
C ASN A 252 1.07 3.39 -0.66
N GLY A 253 2.38 3.35 -0.87
CA GLY A 253 2.99 3.39 -2.18
C GLY A 253 4.07 2.33 -2.36
N MET A 254 5.06 2.62 -3.21
CA MET A 254 6.18 1.71 -3.48
C MET A 254 6.99 1.34 -2.23
N ASN A 255 6.93 2.14 -1.17
CA ASN A 255 7.59 1.89 0.11
C ASN A 255 7.23 0.56 0.79
N VAL A 256 6.11 -0.08 0.40
CA VAL A 256 5.70 -1.39 0.91
C VAL A 256 6.14 -2.58 0.05
N VAL A 257 6.79 -2.33 -1.09
CA VAL A 257 7.23 -3.38 -2.03
C VAL A 257 8.64 -3.82 -1.65
N THR A 258 8.76 -4.61 -0.58
CA THR A 258 10.03 -5.09 -0.01
C THR A 258 9.91 -6.57 0.40
N GLY A 259 10.95 -7.14 1.02
CA GLY A 259 10.89 -8.49 1.61
C GLY A 259 10.82 -9.64 0.60
N ILE A 260 11.06 -9.39 -0.69
CA ILE A 260 11.01 -10.42 -1.73
C ILE A 260 12.22 -11.36 -1.59
N THR A 261 11.95 -12.62 -1.30
CA THR A 261 12.96 -13.68 -1.23
C THR A 261 13.48 -14.04 -2.63
N PRO A 262 14.80 -14.00 -2.89
CA PRO A 262 15.36 -14.45 -4.16
C PRO A 262 15.11 -15.93 -4.44
N ARG A 263 14.97 -16.30 -5.71
CA ARG A 263 14.98 -17.73 -6.11
C ARG A 263 16.32 -18.37 -5.69
N ASN A 264 16.28 -19.62 -5.22
CA ASN A 264 17.43 -20.37 -4.72
C ASN A 264 18.11 -19.79 -3.46
N SER A 265 17.40 -19.06 -2.61
CA SER A 265 17.95 -18.58 -1.32
C SER A 265 17.76 -19.57 -0.15
N GLY A 266 16.92 -20.59 -0.31
CA GLY A 266 16.63 -21.60 0.72
C GLY A 266 17.10 -23.01 0.36
N ALA A 267 16.59 -24.00 1.08
CA ALA A 267 16.79 -25.43 0.86
C ALA A 267 16.08 -25.95 -0.39
N THR A 268 14.95 -25.36 -0.79
CA THR A 268 14.33 -25.59 -2.10
C THR A 268 14.46 -24.36 -3.00
N GLU A 269 14.27 -24.57 -4.30
CA GLU A 269 14.37 -23.53 -5.32
C GLU A 269 13.46 -22.33 -5.03
N TRP A 270 12.25 -22.59 -4.51
CA TRP A 270 11.21 -21.58 -4.28
C TRP A 270 10.88 -21.35 -2.81
N GLU A 271 11.71 -21.83 -1.89
CA GLU A 271 11.53 -21.56 -0.47
C GLU A 271 11.46 -20.05 -0.21
N GLY A 272 10.45 -19.61 0.55
CA GLY A 272 10.21 -18.19 0.83
C GLY A 272 9.72 -17.36 -0.37
N CYS A 273 9.64 -17.91 -1.58
CA CYS A 273 9.21 -17.22 -2.80
C CYS A 273 7.68 -17.10 -2.89
N PHE A 274 7.10 -16.41 -1.92
CA PHE A 274 5.67 -16.12 -1.85
C PHE A 274 5.36 -14.63 -1.60
N GLN A 275 6.36 -13.84 -1.20
CA GLN A 275 6.26 -12.39 -1.04
C GLN A 275 6.30 -11.66 -2.40
N GLY A 276 5.93 -10.38 -2.39
CA GLY A 276 6.01 -9.48 -3.54
C GLY A 276 4.68 -9.28 -4.28
N LEU A 277 4.80 -8.95 -5.56
CA LEU A 277 3.69 -8.58 -6.44
C LEU A 277 3.03 -9.85 -7.02
N ARG A 278 1.71 -9.91 -6.97
CA ARG A 278 0.92 -11.11 -7.28
C ARG A 278 -0.37 -10.77 -8.02
N VAL A 279 -0.78 -11.63 -8.92
CA VAL A 279 -2.10 -11.59 -9.58
C VAL A 279 -3.01 -12.65 -8.97
N LEU A 280 -4.30 -12.35 -8.91
CA LEU A 280 -5.32 -13.29 -8.43
C LEU A 280 -5.40 -14.49 -9.38
N ARG A 281 -5.47 -15.70 -8.84
CA ARG A 281 -5.66 -16.92 -9.63
C ARG A 281 -7.12 -17.06 -10.03
N TYR A 282 -7.52 -16.34 -11.08
CA TYR A 282 -8.90 -16.25 -11.56
C TYR A 282 -9.50 -17.63 -11.90
N PRO A 283 -10.55 -18.08 -11.20
CA PRO A 283 -11.14 -19.41 -11.41
C PRO A 283 -11.79 -19.58 -12.79
N LEU A 284 -11.88 -20.83 -13.23
CA LEU A 284 -12.54 -21.25 -14.46
C LEU A 284 -13.85 -21.96 -14.14
N ALA A 285 -14.96 -21.49 -14.71
CA ALA A 285 -16.22 -22.22 -14.78
C ALA A 285 -16.13 -23.25 -15.92
N VAL A 286 -16.21 -24.53 -15.56
CA VAL A 286 -16.25 -25.63 -16.52
C VAL A 286 -17.68 -25.78 -17.01
N THR A 287 -17.88 -25.87 -18.32
CA THR A 287 -19.20 -26.01 -18.92
C THR A 287 -19.36 -27.28 -19.73
N ASP A 288 -20.61 -27.70 -19.90
CA ASP A 288 -20.98 -28.64 -20.96
C ASP A 288 -21.07 -27.95 -22.34
N ALA A 289 -21.40 -28.72 -23.38
CA ALA A 289 -21.53 -28.23 -24.75
C ALA A 289 -22.63 -27.16 -24.94
N SER A 290 -23.56 -27.01 -23.99
CA SER A 290 -24.65 -26.03 -24.04
C SER A 290 -24.30 -24.70 -23.36
N GLY A 291 -23.10 -24.60 -22.77
CA GLY A 291 -22.66 -23.46 -21.95
C GLY A 291 -23.20 -23.50 -20.53
N ARG A 292 -23.76 -24.64 -20.08
CA ARG A 292 -24.19 -24.81 -18.70
C ARG A 292 -22.98 -25.11 -17.81
N VAL A 293 -22.85 -24.37 -16.71
CA VAL A 293 -21.77 -24.56 -15.74
C VAL A 293 -22.00 -25.86 -14.97
N THR A 294 -20.99 -26.74 -14.96
CA THR A 294 -20.98 -28.05 -14.28
C THR A 294 -20.06 -28.08 -13.06
N SER A 295 -18.99 -27.29 -13.07
CA SER A 295 -18.11 -27.09 -11.91
C SER A 295 -17.31 -25.79 -12.03
N VAL A 296 -16.60 -25.43 -10.96
CA VAL A 296 -15.64 -24.32 -10.96
C VAL A 296 -14.32 -24.85 -10.42
N ARG A 297 -13.21 -24.57 -11.09
CA ARG A 297 -11.86 -24.98 -10.70
C ARG A 297 -10.86 -23.83 -10.76
N ARG A 298 -9.69 -24.04 -10.15
CA ARG A 298 -8.52 -23.17 -10.30
C ARG A 298 -8.00 -23.26 -11.73
N ARG A 299 -7.47 -22.14 -12.24
CA ARG A 299 -6.56 -22.18 -13.40
C ARG A 299 -5.21 -22.74 -13.00
N THR A 300 -4.60 -23.48 -13.91
CA THR A 300 -3.21 -23.93 -13.81
C THR A 300 -2.26 -22.73 -13.98
N ASP A 301 -1.00 -22.91 -13.61
CA ASP A 301 0.03 -21.88 -13.79
C ASP A 301 0.22 -21.53 -15.28
N GLU A 302 0.12 -22.54 -16.16
CA GLU A 302 0.18 -22.34 -17.62
C GLU A 302 -1.01 -21.51 -18.13
N GLU A 303 -2.23 -21.82 -17.70
CA GLU A 303 -3.41 -21.00 -18.02
C GLU A 303 -3.32 -19.58 -17.44
N MET A 304 -2.61 -19.40 -16.31
CA MET A 304 -2.39 -18.09 -15.70
C MET A 304 -1.36 -17.24 -16.44
N ARG A 305 -0.58 -17.77 -17.40
CA ARG A 305 0.30 -16.95 -18.25
C ARG A 305 -0.47 -15.92 -19.07
N GLU A 306 -1.69 -16.24 -19.50
CA GLU A 306 -2.61 -15.30 -20.18
C GLU A 306 -2.94 -14.07 -19.31
N PHE A 307 -2.84 -14.23 -17.99
CA PHE A 307 -3.10 -13.19 -16.99
C PHE A 307 -1.81 -12.63 -16.39
N GLY A 308 -0.66 -12.94 -16.97
CA GLY A 308 0.63 -12.39 -16.57
C GLY A 308 1.34 -13.14 -15.46
N PHE A 309 1.05 -14.43 -15.23
CA PHE A 309 1.88 -15.25 -14.34
C PHE A 309 3.35 -15.21 -14.76
N SER A 310 4.22 -14.79 -13.85
CA SER A 310 5.66 -14.69 -14.07
C SER A 310 6.40 -14.78 -12.73
N THR A 311 7.54 -15.47 -12.72
CA THR A 311 8.42 -15.58 -11.55
C THR A 311 9.55 -14.54 -11.56
N GLU A 312 9.56 -13.61 -12.54
CA GLU A 312 10.70 -12.72 -12.80
C GLU A 312 11.14 -11.93 -11.57
N GLN A 313 10.23 -11.50 -10.69
CA GLN A 313 10.60 -10.72 -9.50
C GLN A 313 11.63 -11.44 -8.62
N TYR A 314 11.54 -12.75 -8.48
CA TYR A 314 12.45 -13.54 -7.64
C TYR A 314 13.84 -13.68 -8.27
N GLU A 315 13.92 -13.66 -9.60
CA GLU A 315 15.17 -13.69 -10.37
C GLU A 315 15.83 -12.31 -10.38
N ILE A 316 15.04 -11.26 -10.62
CA ILE A 316 15.46 -9.87 -10.62
C ILE A 316 16.03 -9.47 -9.26
N VAL A 317 15.37 -9.83 -8.16
CA VAL A 317 15.90 -9.53 -6.82
C VAL A 317 17.20 -10.30 -6.56
N GLY A 318 17.29 -11.57 -6.99
CA GLY A 318 18.54 -12.34 -6.93
C GLY A 318 19.67 -11.74 -7.75
N GLU A 319 19.39 -11.24 -8.96
CA GLU A 319 20.36 -10.57 -9.82
C GLU A 319 20.84 -9.26 -9.21
N ILE A 320 19.94 -8.40 -8.72
CA ILE A 320 20.28 -7.14 -8.04
C ILE A 320 21.15 -7.42 -6.81
N THR A 321 20.82 -8.45 -6.03
CA THR A 321 21.58 -8.81 -4.82
C THR A 321 23.02 -9.18 -5.17
N ARG A 322 23.23 -9.84 -6.30
CA ARG A 322 24.52 -10.40 -6.71
C ARG A 322 25.37 -9.43 -7.54
N THR A 323 24.74 -8.56 -8.32
CA THR A 323 25.41 -7.69 -9.31
C THR A 323 25.24 -6.20 -9.02
N HIS A 324 24.39 -5.84 -8.06
CA HIS A 324 23.98 -4.48 -7.71
C HIS A 324 23.29 -3.69 -8.83
N THR A 325 23.14 -4.23 -10.04
CA THR A 325 22.51 -3.53 -11.16
C THR A 325 21.82 -4.48 -12.13
N ILE A 326 20.71 -4.05 -12.72
CA ILE A 326 20.09 -4.68 -13.89
C ILE A 326 20.12 -3.70 -15.05
N ALA A 327 20.64 -4.16 -16.19
CA ALA A 327 20.68 -3.37 -17.41
C ALA A 327 19.28 -3.19 -18.00
N MET A 328 18.89 -1.94 -18.29
CA MET A 328 17.61 -1.57 -18.87
C MET A 328 17.84 -0.63 -20.06
N GLY A 329 18.51 -1.15 -21.09
CA GLY A 329 19.00 -0.34 -22.21
C GLY A 329 20.14 0.58 -21.77
N LYS A 330 19.98 1.90 -21.99
CA LYS A 330 20.95 2.91 -21.52
C LYS A 330 20.91 3.14 -20.01
N LEU A 331 19.81 2.78 -19.35
CA LEU A 331 19.62 2.98 -17.92
C LEU A 331 20.01 1.70 -17.15
N LYS A 332 20.27 1.87 -15.86
CA LYS A 332 20.56 0.76 -14.94
C LYS A 332 19.68 0.87 -13.70
N ALA A 333 18.87 -0.15 -13.46
CA ALA A 333 18.17 -0.31 -12.19
C ALA A 333 19.17 -0.79 -11.14
N GLN A 334 19.18 -0.19 -9.96
CA GLN A 334 20.03 -0.60 -8.81
C GLN A 334 19.22 -1.20 -7.66
N SER A 335 17.89 -1.08 -7.74
CA SER A 335 16.95 -1.64 -6.78
C SER A 335 15.76 -2.26 -7.50
N PHE A 336 14.99 -3.07 -6.78
CA PHE A 336 13.74 -3.60 -7.34
C PHE A 336 12.74 -2.48 -7.61
N HIS A 337 12.73 -1.42 -6.79
CA HIS A 337 11.90 -0.23 -7.05
C HIS A 337 12.28 0.47 -8.35
N ASP A 338 13.57 0.62 -8.65
CA ASP A 338 14.00 1.18 -9.93
C ASP A 338 13.52 0.33 -11.10
N PHE A 339 13.66 -1.00 -10.99
CA PHE A 339 13.20 -1.92 -12.02
C PHE A 339 11.70 -1.74 -12.26
N VAL A 340 10.89 -1.71 -11.20
CA VAL A 340 9.45 -1.44 -11.31
C VAL A 340 9.21 -0.07 -11.95
N ARG A 341 9.78 1.03 -11.45
CA ARG A 341 9.57 2.38 -12.03
C ARG A 341 9.90 2.42 -13.53
N LEU A 342 11.05 1.87 -13.90
CA LEU A 342 11.51 1.89 -15.29
C LEU A 342 10.65 1.02 -16.21
N ARG A 343 10.10 -0.09 -15.72
CA ARG A 343 9.15 -0.96 -16.47
C ARG A 343 7.74 -0.38 -16.53
N MET A 344 7.35 0.33 -15.49
CA MET A 344 5.97 0.76 -15.28
C MET A 344 5.70 2.20 -15.68
N LYS A 345 6.71 3.05 -15.94
CA LYS A 345 6.49 4.43 -16.40
C LYS A 345 5.77 4.48 -17.75
N SER A 346 4.95 5.51 -17.94
CA SER A 346 4.31 5.84 -19.22
C SER A 346 4.88 7.10 -19.88
N VAL A 347 5.84 7.76 -19.23
CA VAL A 347 6.54 8.94 -19.75
C VAL A 347 8.02 8.65 -19.97
N ASP A 348 8.62 9.37 -20.92
CA ASP A 348 10.04 9.23 -21.25
C ASP A 348 10.97 9.93 -20.24
N ARG A 349 10.44 10.90 -19.49
CA ARG A 349 11.20 11.74 -18.56
C ARG A 349 10.51 11.81 -17.21
N ILE A 350 11.29 11.88 -16.14
CA ILE A 350 10.79 12.15 -14.78
C ILE A 350 10.94 13.64 -14.46
N ALA A 351 10.00 14.23 -13.73
CA ALA A 351 10.09 15.63 -13.31
C ALA A 351 10.19 15.73 -11.77
N PRO A 352 11.39 16.00 -11.20
CA PRO A 352 11.59 15.98 -9.76
C PRO A 352 10.73 17.00 -9.00
N MET A 353 10.59 18.23 -9.49
CA MET A 353 9.81 19.24 -8.78
C MET A 353 8.32 18.90 -8.70
N PRO A 354 7.62 18.62 -9.81
CA PRO A 354 6.23 18.19 -9.76
C PRO A 354 6.00 16.96 -8.87
N PHE A 355 6.94 15.99 -8.90
CA PHE A 355 6.87 14.83 -8.00
C PHE A 355 6.99 15.23 -6.54
N MET A 356 7.99 16.04 -6.16
CA MET A 356 8.19 16.48 -4.77
C MET A 356 7.00 17.28 -4.25
N GLU A 357 6.43 18.19 -5.05
CA GLU A 357 5.24 18.97 -4.69
C GLU A 357 4.07 18.06 -4.36
N SER A 358 3.75 17.09 -5.23
CA SER A 358 2.67 16.13 -4.99
C SER A 358 2.97 15.18 -3.82
N TYR A 359 4.22 14.75 -3.65
CA TYR A 359 4.57 13.74 -2.67
C TYR A 359 4.65 14.30 -1.24
N VAL A 360 4.96 15.60 -1.10
CA VAL A 360 4.96 16.29 0.19
C VAL A 360 3.56 16.31 0.82
N ASP A 361 2.51 16.55 0.02
CA ASP A 361 1.12 16.47 0.47
C ASP A 361 0.78 15.08 0.99
N GLU A 362 1.26 14.05 0.30
CA GLU A 362 1.06 12.66 0.71
C GLU A 362 1.77 12.30 2.02
N VAL A 363 2.99 12.83 2.24
CA VAL A 363 3.70 12.69 3.51
C VAL A 363 2.91 13.39 4.62
N LEU A 364 2.46 14.63 4.37
CA LEU A 364 1.66 15.39 5.32
C LEU A 364 0.36 14.66 5.67
N GLU A 365 -0.37 14.12 4.70
CA GLU A 365 -1.61 13.38 4.92
C GLU A 365 -1.38 12.14 5.82
N ALA A 366 -0.29 11.40 5.59
CA ALA A 366 0.04 10.23 6.40
C ALA A 366 0.27 10.59 7.88
N TYR A 367 0.94 11.73 8.16
CA TYR A 367 1.11 12.24 9.52
C TYR A 367 -0.17 12.89 10.06
N ALA A 368 -0.93 13.62 9.26
CA ALA A 368 -2.20 14.23 9.68
C ALA A 368 -3.21 13.16 10.13
N ALA A 369 -3.26 12.00 9.46
CA ALA A 369 -4.08 10.86 9.87
C ALA A 369 -3.70 10.30 11.26
N ARG A 370 -2.48 10.55 11.73
CA ARG A 370 -1.99 10.14 13.05
C ARG A 370 -2.53 11.01 14.19
N VAL A 371 -2.92 12.26 13.89
CA VAL A 371 -3.40 13.23 14.90
C VAL A 371 -4.62 12.71 15.66
N PRO A 372 -5.75 12.36 15.01
CA PRO A 372 -6.91 11.83 15.74
C PRO A 372 -6.57 10.50 16.43
N PHE A 373 -5.79 9.63 15.79
CA PHE A 373 -5.39 8.35 16.38
C PHE A 373 -4.65 8.50 17.71
N VAL A 374 -3.66 9.40 17.79
CA VAL A 374 -2.92 9.68 19.03
C VAL A 374 -3.85 10.25 20.10
N GLN A 375 -4.78 11.11 19.70
CA GLN A 375 -5.73 11.72 20.63
C GLN A 375 -6.70 10.69 21.22
N ASP A 376 -7.21 9.79 20.38
CA ASP A 376 -8.14 8.73 20.78
C ASP A 376 -7.44 7.69 21.66
N ALA A 377 -6.21 7.28 21.30
CA ALA A 377 -5.38 6.40 22.13
C ALA A 377 -5.12 7.00 23.52
N TRP A 378 -4.81 8.30 23.59
CA TRP A 378 -4.62 9.00 24.85
C TRP A 378 -5.91 9.08 25.67
N ALA A 379 -7.04 9.35 25.02
CA ALA A 379 -8.35 9.35 25.68
C ALA A 379 -8.69 7.97 26.28
N ASP A 380 -8.44 6.89 25.54
CA ASP A 380 -8.64 5.52 26.01
C ASP A 380 -7.76 5.21 27.24
N VAL A 381 -6.47 5.54 27.17
CA VAL A 381 -5.54 5.33 28.29
C VAL A 381 -5.93 6.16 29.52
N ARG A 382 -6.52 7.35 29.35
CA ARG A 382 -7.06 8.13 30.47
C ARG A 382 -8.31 7.50 31.07
N ALA A 383 -9.21 6.96 30.26
CA ALA A 383 -10.48 6.38 30.71
C ALA A 383 -10.32 4.99 31.34
N HIS A 384 -9.44 4.16 30.76
CA HIS A 384 -9.36 2.73 31.08
C HIS A 384 -8.01 2.32 31.71
N GLY A 385 -7.17 3.30 32.06
CA GLY A 385 -5.85 3.07 32.63
C GLY A 385 -4.79 2.66 31.59
N PRO A 386 -3.53 2.49 32.03
CA PRO A 386 -2.42 2.18 31.13
C PRO A 386 -2.53 0.77 30.53
N ILE A 387 -1.89 0.58 29.38
CA ILE A 387 -1.91 -0.65 28.58
C ILE A 387 -0.58 -1.38 28.77
N THR A 388 -0.62 -2.66 29.11
CA THR A 388 0.58 -3.49 29.27
C THR A 388 1.34 -3.61 27.96
N TYR A 389 2.64 -3.30 27.99
CA TYR A 389 3.57 -3.49 26.88
C TYR A 389 3.81 -4.99 26.64
N PRO A 390 3.81 -5.49 25.39
CA PRO A 390 4.00 -6.91 25.07
C PRO A 390 5.49 -7.31 25.13
N GLU A 391 6.10 -7.18 26.31
CA GLU A 391 7.50 -7.52 26.54
C GLU A 391 7.67 -9.02 26.80
N GLU A 392 8.67 -9.63 26.15
CA GLU A 392 9.09 -11.01 26.36
C GLU A 392 7.95 -12.04 26.19
N LEU A 393 6.97 -11.73 25.34
CA LEU A 393 5.86 -12.63 25.04
C LEU A 393 6.23 -13.55 23.87
N HIS A 394 5.96 -14.85 24.05
CA HIS A 394 6.26 -15.88 23.07
C HIS A 394 5.39 -15.85 21.79
N LYS A 395 4.22 -15.22 21.84
CA LYS A 395 3.21 -15.20 20.76
C LYS A 395 2.78 -13.79 20.34
N GLU A 396 3.34 -12.78 20.98
CA GLU A 396 3.00 -11.38 20.75
C GLU A 396 4.30 -10.57 20.73
N ASN A 397 4.32 -9.54 19.91
CA ASN A 397 5.34 -8.50 19.97
C ASN A 397 4.68 -7.13 19.75
N ILE A 398 5.46 -6.06 19.78
CA ILE A 398 4.89 -4.71 19.61
C ILE A 398 4.18 -4.50 18.26
N PHE A 399 4.57 -5.21 17.21
CA PHE A 399 4.00 -5.12 15.86
C PHE A 399 2.80 -6.06 15.64
N GLN A 400 2.67 -7.08 16.49
CA GLN A 400 1.64 -8.11 16.43
C GLN A 400 1.25 -8.49 17.87
N ALA A 401 0.32 -7.74 18.44
CA ALA A 401 -0.18 -7.97 19.79
C ALA A 401 -1.68 -8.27 19.78
N LEU A 402 -2.28 -8.36 20.96
CA LEU A 402 -3.71 -8.51 21.16
C LEU A 402 -4.29 -7.37 22.00
N GLY A 403 -5.61 -7.22 21.92
CA GLY A 403 -6.37 -6.31 22.77
C GLY A 403 -5.98 -4.84 22.60
N ARG A 404 -6.00 -4.07 23.69
CA ARG A 404 -5.80 -2.61 23.67
C ARG A 404 -4.45 -2.18 23.11
N TRP A 405 -3.40 -3.00 23.18
CA TRP A 405 -2.11 -2.67 22.58
C TRP A 405 -2.20 -2.69 21.05
N GLU A 406 -2.79 -3.73 20.48
CA GLU A 406 -3.05 -3.83 19.03
C GLU A 406 -3.95 -2.68 18.55
N THR A 407 -4.91 -2.25 19.37
CA THR A 407 -5.81 -1.14 19.03
C THR A 407 -5.11 0.24 19.06
N TRP A 408 -4.29 0.54 20.07
CA TRP A 408 -3.87 1.91 20.40
C TRP A 408 -2.37 2.20 20.27
N SER A 409 -1.54 1.17 20.13
CA SER A 409 -0.14 1.38 19.75
C SER A 409 -0.02 1.72 18.26
N SER A 410 1.10 2.32 17.86
CA SER A 410 1.33 2.67 16.44
C SER A 410 2.61 2.15 15.78
N PRO A 411 3.35 1.15 16.32
CA PRO A 411 4.68 0.83 15.82
C PRO A 411 4.67 0.45 14.34
N SER A 412 3.71 -0.38 13.90
CA SER A 412 3.54 -0.75 12.49
C SER A 412 3.26 0.46 11.60
N SER A 413 2.28 1.29 11.97
CA SER A 413 1.92 2.47 11.17
C SER A 413 2.98 3.57 11.20
N ASP A 414 3.78 3.66 12.25
CA ASP A 414 4.89 4.62 12.36
C ASP A 414 6.11 4.15 11.53
N VAL A 415 6.35 2.84 11.40
CA VAL A 415 7.26 2.29 10.39
C VAL A 415 6.80 2.70 8.98
N ASP A 416 5.51 2.54 8.66
CA ASP A 416 4.99 2.89 7.34
C ASP A 416 5.15 4.39 7.02
N ARG A 417 4.91 5.27 8.01
CA ARG A 417 5.15 6.73 7.89
C ARG A 417 6.62 7.07 7.69
N ARG A 418 7.53 6.47 8.47
CA ARG A 418 8.98 6.64 8.29
C ARG A 418 9.42 6.18 6.91
N ASN A 419 8.93 5.03 6.45
CA ASN A 419 9.22 4.52 5.11
C ASN A 419 8.71 5.46 4.02
N LYS A 420 7.55 6.10 4.24
CA LYS A 420 7.04 7.12 3.32
C LYS A 420 7.96 8.34 3.22
N TYR A 421 8.55 8.77 4.34
CA TYR A 421 9.58 9.81 4.36
C TYR A 421 10.86 9.35 3.64
N PHE A 422 11.41 8.18 3.98
CA PHE A 422 12.63 7.67 3.35
C PHE A 422 12.47 7.40 1.87
N TYR A 423 11.26 7.06 1.44
CA TYR A 423 10.94 6.90 0.04
C TYR A 423 11.21 8.17 -0.79
N LEU A 424 10.93 9.35 -0.23
CA LEU A 424 11.27 10.61 -0.90
C LEU A 424 12.78 10.71 -1.11
N ALA A 425 13.58 10.40 -0.09
CA ALA A 425 15.03 10.39 -0.18
C ALA A 425 15.52 9.41 -1.27
N ASP A 426 14.98 8.20 -1.30
CA ASP A 426 15.32 7.16 -2.29
C ASP A 426 14.91 7.58 -3.71
N TRP A 427 13.77 8.24 -3.86
CA TRP A 427 13.32 8.77 -5.15
C TRP A 427 14.21 9.92 -5.63
N MET A 428 14.61 10.82 -4.72
CA MET A 428 15.54 11.91 -5.04
C MET A 428 16.89 11.35 -5.50
N GLU A 429 17.45 10.36 -4.80
CA GLU A 429 18.67 9.67 -5.23
C GLU A 429 18.51 8.98 -6.59
N TYR A 430 17.36 8.35 -6.83
CA TYR A 430 17.04 7.76 -8.13
C TYR A 430 17.10 8.82 -9.24
N ALA A 431 16.47 9.98 -9.05
CA ALA A 431 16.50 11.07 -10.03
C ALA A 431 17.92 11.61 -10.25
N ILE A 432 18.67 11.85 -9.18
CA ILE A 432 20.06 12.35 -9.25
C ILE A 432 20.96 11.36 -9.98
N ARG A 433 20.85 10.07 -9.66
CA ARG A 433 21.63 9.03 -10.31
C ARG A 433 21.31 8.91 -11.79
N LEU A 434 20.03 8.90 -12.16
CA LEU A 434 19.64 8.81 -13.55
C LEU A 434 20.02 10.07 -14.35
N TYR A 435 20.01 11.25 -13.74
CA TYR A 435 20.54 12.48 -14.36
C TYR A 435 22.02 12.34 -14.73
N GLY A 436 22.83 11.71 -13.86
CA GLY A 436 24.24 11.44 -14.14
C GLY A 436 24.47 10.47 -15.31
N ILE A 437 23.53 9.57 -15.58
CA ILE A 437 23.59 8.62 -16.69
C ILE A 437 23.07 9.24 -17.98
N ASP A 438 21.93 9.93 -17.90
CA ASP A 438 21.26 10.58 -19.01
C ASP A 438 20.55 11.85 -18.52
N PRO A 439 21.18 13.03 -18.69
CA PRO A 439 20.56 14.29 -18.33
C PRO A 439 19.21 14.54 -19.02
N GLY A 440 19.01 13.96 -20.22
CA GLY A 440 17.75 14.06 -20.95
C GLY A 440 16.60 13.29 -20.30
N PHE A 441 16.90 12.33 -19.42
CA PHE A 441 15.88 11.55 -18.70
C PHE A 441 15.18 12.35 -17.60
N VAL A 442 15.78 13.44 -17.12
CA VAL A 442 15.22 14.28 -16.06
C VAL A 442 14.73 15.59 -16.65
N ASP A 443 13.48 15.92 -16.38
CA ASP A 443 12.88 17.21 -16.66
C ASP A 443 13.14 18.17 -15.49
N LEU A 444 13.87 19.24 -15.77
CA LEU A 444 14.28 20.24 -14.80
C LEU A 444 13.24 21.37 -14.63
N THR A 445 12.03 21.21 -15.18
CA THR A 445 10.93 22.14 -14.98
C THR A 445 10.72 22.42 -13.49
N GLY A 446 10.76 23.68 -13.08
CA GLY A 446 10.68 24.12 -11.68
C GLY A 446 12.02 24.25 -10.94
N LEU A 447 13.14 23.82 -11.55
CA LEU A 447 14.50 23.93 -11.00
C LEU A 447 15.39 24.93 -11.76
N GLU A 448 14.83 25.73 -12.67
CA GLU A 448 15.59 26.58 -13.60
C GLU A 448 16.50 27.57 -12.88
N LYS A 449 16.04 28.10 -11.74
CA LYS A 449 16.79 29.08 -10.93
C LYS A 449 18.11 28.53 -10.37
N TYR A 450 18.27 27.21 -10.31
CA TYR A 450 19.48 26.56 -9.79
C TYR A 450 20.54 26.32 -10.86
N ALA A 451 20.23 26.56 -12.14
CA ALA A 451 21.16 26.36 -13.26
C ALA A 451 21.86 24.99 -13.24
N VAL A 452 21.09 23.92 -13.00
CA VAL A 452 21.57 22.54 -12.81
C VAL A 452 22.38 22.05 -14.03
N ARG A 453 23.63 21.63 -13.81
CA ARG A 453 24.51 21.05 -14.85
C ARG A 453 25.11 19.71 -14.45
N THR A 454 25.16 19.41 -13.16
CA THR A 454 25.77 18.20 -12.59
C THR A 454 24.82 17.50 -11.63
N GLN A 455 25.17 16.28 -11.22
CA GLN A 455 24.47 15.57 -10.16
C GLN A 455 24.52 16.34 -8.83
N SER A 456 25.66 16.99 -8.54
CA SER A 456 25.81 17.83 -7.36
C SER A 456 24.88 19.04 -7.38
N ASP A 457 24.75 19.72 -8.52
CA ASP A 457 23.82 20.85 -8.65
C ASP A 457 22.36 20.40 -8.46
N LEU A 458 22.00 19.24 -9.02
CA LEU A 458 20.66 18.68 -8.88
C LEU A 458 20.37 18.29 -7.42
N ALA A 459 21.33 17.68 -6.73
CA ALA A 459 21.21 17.34 -5.31
C ALA A 459 21.02 18.61 -4.46
N LYS A 460 21.84 19.65 -4.67
CA LYS A 460 21.70 20.96 -3.99
C LYS A 460 20.33 21.59 -4.23
N ALA A 461 19.86 21.57 -5.49
CA ALA A 461 18.57 22.12 -5.86
C ALA A 461 17.40 21.37 -5.21
N MET A 462 17.41 20.04 -5.25
CA MET A 462 16.35 19.21 -4.69
C MET A 462 16.31 19.26 -3.16
N ILE A 463 17.45 19.29 -2.47
CA ILE A 463 17.49 19.50 -1.01
C ILE A 463 16.90 20.87 -0.65
N ALA A 464 17.29 21.93 -1.37
CA ALA A 464 16.78 23.28 -1.10
C ALA A 464 15.26 23.37 -1.28
N GLU A 465 14.73 22.80 -2.37
CA GLU A 465 13.28 22.80 -2.63
C GLU A 465 12.52 21.89 -1.67
N LYS A 466 13.05 20.71 -1.33
CA LYS A 466 12.46 19.88 -0.28
C LYS A 466 12.39 20.63 1.05
N ASN A 467 13.43 21.37 1.42
CA ASN A 467 13.47 22.13 2.68
C ASN A 467 12.43 23.24 2.69
N ARG A 468 12.27 23.94 1.57
CA ARG A 468 11.20 24.93 1.40
C ARG A 468 9.81 24.30 1.53
N LEU A 469 9.55 23.23 0.78
CA LEU A 469 8.27 22.52 0.82
C LEU A 469 7.96 22.01 2.23
N PHE A 470 8.93 21.38 2.90
CA PHE A 470 8.73 20.85 4.25
C PHE A 470 8.45 21.95 5.30
N ALA A 471 9.00 23.16 5.12
CA ALA A 471 8.73 24.30 6.00
C ALA A 471 7.31 24.87 5.80
N GLU A 472 6.81 24.83 4.57
CA GLU A 472 5.49 25.37 4.20
C GLU A 472 4.34 24.44 4.62
N HIS A 473 4.60 23.13 4.72
CA HIS A 473 3.60 22.12 5.03
C HIS A 473 3.61 21.79 6.52
N SER A 474 2.47 21.97 7.19
CA SER A 474 2.34 21.77 8.63
C SER A 474 1.01 21.17 9.02
N LEU A 475 1.01 20.47 10.15
CA LEU A 475 -0.17 20.01 10.86
C LEU A 475 -0.21 20.61 12.28
N GLU A 476 -1.33 20.40 12.96
CA GLU A 476 -1.49 20.76 14.37
C GLU A 476 -1.92 19.53 15.15
N TYR A 477 -1.32 19.31 16.33
CA TYR A 477 -1.81 18.33 17.29
C TYR A 477 -2.16 19.01 18.62
N THR A 478 -2.89 18.29 19.46
CA THR A 478 -3.30 18.76 20.79
C THR A 478 -2.50 18.07 21.89
N THR A 479 -1.91 18.84 22.79
CA THR A 479 -1.14 18.33 23.94
C THR A 479 -2.04 17.67 24.97
N SER A 480 -1.43 16.98 25.94
CA SER A 480 -2.16 16.37 27.05
C SER A 480 -3.00 17.38 27.87
N LYS A 481 -2.59 18.65 27.89
CA LYS A 481 -3.25 19.78 28.59
C LYS A 481 -4.26 20.54 27.72
N GLY A 482 -4.34 20.23 26.42
CA GLY A 482 -5.27 20.86 25.49
C GLY A 482 -4.67 21.97 24.64
N ASP A 483 -3.37 22.28 24.81
CA ASP A 483 -2.68 23.28 23.99
C ASP A 483 -2.53 22.80 22.55
N LYS A 484 -2.47 23.74 21.62
CA LYS A 484 -2.25 23.46 20.20
C LYS A 484 -0.80 23.69 19.84
N VAL A 485 -0.17 22.68 19.23
CA VAL A 485 1.22 22.75 18.76
C VAL A 485 1.23 22.54 17.26
N ARG A 486 1.77 23.52 16.53
CA ARG A 486 2.00 23.44 15.10
C ARG A 486 3.32 22.72 14.83
N LEU A 487 3.30 21.72 13.96
CA LEU A 487 4.49 20.99 13.49
C LEU A 487 4.57 21.08 11.97
N THR A 488 5.68 21.60 11.46
CA THR A 488 6.04 21.49 10.04
C THR A 488 6.58 20.11 9.72
N LEU A 489 6.68 19.75 8.44
CA LEU A 489 7.40 18.52 8.06
C LEU A 489 8.90 18.61 8.39
N LEU A 490 9.50 19.80 8.49
CA LEU A 490 10.88 19.96 9.00
C LEU A 490 10.99 19.59 10.48
N ASP A 491 10.00 19.98 11.29
CA ASP A 491 9.94 19.58 12.70
C ASP A 491 9.81 18.06 12.82
N LEU A 492 8.96 17.45 11.99
CA LEU A 492 8.78 15.99 11.97
C LEU A 492 10.02 15.25 11.47
N GLU A 493 10.72 15.78 10.47
CA GLU A 493 12.02 15.27 10.02
C GLU A 493 13.05 15.32 11.16
N THR A 494 13.09 16.41 11.93
CA THR A 494 13.94 16.53 13.11
C THR A 494 13.58 15.49 14.18
N ARG A 495 12.29 15.27 14.41
CA ARG A 495 11.76 14.38 15.45
C ARG A 495 11.52 12.94 14.99
N LEU A 496 11.96 12.56 13.77
CA LEU A 496 11.55 11.31 13.10
C LEU A 496 11.68 10.05 13.97
N TYR A 497 12.77 9.95 14.74
CA TYR A 497 13.08 8.82 15.62
C TYR A 497 12.65 9.02 17.08
N ASP A 498 12.06 10.18 17.37
CA ASP A 498 11.56 10.57 18.69
C ASP A 498 10.05 10.38 18.82
N LEU A 499 9.36 10.05 17.73
CA LEU A 499 7.93 9.74 17.71
C LEU A 499 7.64 8.44 18.47
N SER A 500 7.11 8.55 19.70
CA SER A 500 6.70 7.37 20.46
C SER A 500 5.52 6.64 19.80
N PHE A 501 5.58 5.32 19.76
CA PHE A 501 4.46 4.45 19.38
C PHE A 501 3.64 3.94 20.57
N ASP A 502 4.15 4.06 21.81
CA ASP A 502 3.54 3.51 23.03
C ASP A 502 2.30 4.32 23.43
N PRO A 503 1.10 3.71 23.55
CA PRO A 503 -0.14 4.38 23.96
C PRO A 503 -0.11 4.97 25.37
N ASN A 504 0.79 4.51 26.23
CA ASN A 504 0.93 5.07 27.58
C ASN A 504 1.61 6.43 27.59
N HIS A 505 2.40 6.74 26.55
CA HIS A 505 3.08 8.02 26.45
C HIS A 505 2.09 9.13 26.03
N PRO A 506 2.15 10.31 26.66
CA PRO A 506 1.26 11.43 26.36
C PRO A 506 1.53 12.00 24.95
N PRO A 507 0.57 12.76 24.37
CA PRO A 507 0.68 13.28 23.01
C PRO A 507 2.01 13.95 22.66
N GLU A 508 2.62 14.67 23.60
CA GLU A 508 3.90 15.34 23.47
C GLU A 508 5.02 14.34 23.13
N LEU A 509 5.14 13.22 23.87
CA LEU A 509 6.11 12.16 23.57
C LEU A 509 5.72 11.39 22.30
N ARG A 510 4.42 11.23 22.02
CA ARG A 510 3.94 10.64 20.76
C ARG A 510 4.32 11.48 19.55
N TRP A 511 4.47 12.79 19.71
CA TRP A 511 4.89 13.74 18.69
C TRP A 511 6.35 14.18 18.83
N GLY A 512 7.15 13.45 19.62
CA GLY A 512 8.60 13.63 19.70
C GLY A 512 9.03 14.95 20.31
N ALA A 513 8.27 15.49 21.27
CA ALA A 513 8.64 16.68 22.03
C ALA A 513 10.10 16.57 22.52
N PRO A 514 11.00 17.50 22.13
CA PRO A 514 12.41 17.41 22.47
C PRO A 514 12.63 17.33 23.98
N MET A 515 13.62 16.55 24.40
CA MET A 515 14.01 16.47 25.80
C MET A 515 14.39 17.86 26.33
N GLY A 516 13.82 18.25 27.48
CA GLY A 516 14.05 19.57 28.08
C GLY A 516 13.24 20.73 27.47
N SER A 517 12.41 20.49 26.44
CA SER A 517 11.49 21.51 25.92
C SER A 517 10.33 21.79 26.90
N GLU A 518 9.77 23.00 26.82
CA GLU A 518 8.54 23.36 27.56
C GLU A 518 7.36 22.47 27.17
N GLU A 519 7.29 22.08 25.89
CA GLU A 519 6.34 21.11 25.35
C GLU A 519 6.41 19.79 26.15
N ARG A 520 7.60 19.23 26.35
CA ARG A 520 7.79 17.97 27.10
C ARG A 520 7.64 18.14 28.61
N ALA A 521 8.12 19.25 29.18
CA ALA A 521 8.09 19.49 30.62
C ALA A 521 6.67 19.49 31.22
N ASN A 522 5.69 19.79 30.39
CA ASN A 522 4.27 19.82 30.77
C ASN A 522 3.55 18.47 30.63
N ALA A 523 4.22 17.44 30.08
CA ALA A 523 3.62 16.15 29.83
C ALA A 523 3.41 15.37 31.15
N PRO A 524 2.23 14.76 31.37
CA PRO A 524 1.96 13.99 32.59
C PRO A 524 2.74 12.69 32.60
N GLU A 525 3.43 12.42 33.72
CA GLU A 525 4.13 11.16 33.94
C GLU A 525 3.14 9.98 33.93
N ARG A 526 3.37 9.01 33.05
CA ARG A 526 2.63 7.75 33.03
C ARG A 526 3.58 6.56 32.81
N PRO A 527 3.69 5.64 33.79
CA PRO A 527 4.54 4.49 33.63
C PRO A 527 3.95 3.50 32.62
N THR A 528 4.81 2.77 31.92
CA THR A 528 4.44 1.69 31.00
C THR A 528 4.40 0.37 31.78
N PRO A 529 3.22 -0.26 31.98
CA PRO A 529 3.12 -1.56 32.63
C PRO A 529 3.79 -2.65 31.78
N VAL A 530 4.37 -3.64 32.44
CA VAL A 530 4.98 -4.82 31.81
C VAL A 530 4.33 -6.10 32.33
N PRO A 531 4.46 -7.24 31.63
CA PRO A 531 3.89 -8.49 32.08
C PRO A 531 4.37 -8.88 33.48
N LYS A 532 3.54 -9.63 34.22
CA LYS A 532 3.81 -10.10 35.60
C LYS A 532 3.78 -9.01 36.69
N GLY A 533 3.11 -7.88 36.46
CA GLY A 533 2.72 -6.93 37.51
C GLY A 533 3.75 -5.85 37.85
N GLY A 534 4.68 -5.55 36.94
CA GLY A 534 5.63 -4.44 37.07
C GLY A 534 5.27 -3.25 36.18
N SER A 535 6.02 -2.15 36.33
CA SER A 535 5.98 -1.02 35.39
C SER A 535 7.34 -0.37 35.24
N VAL A 536 7.56 0.30 34.12
CA VAL A 536 8.75 1.08 33.81
C VAL A 536 8.35 2.56 33.81
N ALA A 537 9.18 3.44 34.40
CA ALA A 537 8.94 4.89 34.37
C ALA A 537 8.82 5.39 32.93
N MET A 538 8.03 6.45 32.69
CA MET A 538 7.71 6.93 31.33
C MET A 538 8.98 7.24 30.54
N GLU A 539 9.90 7.96 31.17
CA GLU A 539 11.15 8.39 30.54
C GLU A 539 12.10 7.21 30.26
N ASP A 540 12.12 6.20 31.12
CA ASP A 540 12.90 4.98 30.88
C ASP A 540 12.30 4.12 29.77
N ALA A 541 10.97 3.96 29.75
CA ALA A 541 10.26 3.24 28.70
C ALA A 541 10.48 3.94 27.35
N TYR A 542 10.31 5.26 27.30
CA TYR A 542 10.63 6.07 26.13
C TYR A 542 12.07 5.88 25.70
N ARG A 543 13.05 5.97 26.60
CA ARG A 543 14.46 5.80 26.25
C ARG A 543 14.77 4.40 25.71
N TRP A 544 14.29 3.34 26.34
CA TRP A 544 14.57 1.95 25.93
C TRP A 544 13.83 1.50 24.68
N GLN A 545 12.73 2.16 24.32
CA GLN A 545 12.04 1.92 23.04
C GLN A 545 12.75 2.56 21.82
N TYR A 546 13.89 3.23 22.01
CA TYR A 546 14.58 3.97 20.94
C TYR A 546 14.93 3.10 19.73
N PHE A 547 15.45 1.88 19.94
CA PHE A 547 15.71 0.93 18.86
C PHE A 547 14.49 0.75 17.95
N TYR A 548 13.33 0.40 18.51
CA TYR A 548 12.12 0.17 17.71
C TYR A 548 11.60 1.42 16.99
N ARG A 549 11.86 2.62 17.54
CA ARG A 549 11.52 3.89 16.87
C ARG A 549 12.42 4.19 15.67
N THR A 550 13.58 3.55 15.55
CA THR A 550 14.50 3.74 14.41
C THR A 550 14.29 2.75 13.28
N LEU A 551 13.54 1.67 13.53
CA LEU A 551 13.33 0.61 12.56
C LEU A 551 12.60 1.12 11.30
N CYS A 552 13.05 0.65 10.15
CA CYS A 552 12.40 0.84 8.85
C CYS A 552 11.61 -0.41 8.42
N GLU A 553 11.64 -1.47 9.22
CA GLU A 553 10.93 -2.72 8.96
C GLU A 553 10.31 -3.23 10.26
N ARG A 554 9.30 -4.11 10.13
CA ARG A 554 8.63 -4.71 11.28
C ARG A 554 9.47 -5.88 11.78
N GLU A 555 9.65 -5.98 13.08
CA GLU A 555 10.29 -7.14 13.69
C GLU A 555 9.27 -8.26 13.88
N THR A 556 9.65 -9.48 13.50
CA THR A 556 8.86 -10.70 13.75
C THR A 556 9.22 -11.38 15.06
N GLY A 557 10.39 -11.01 15.62
CA GLY A 557 10.88 -11.56 16.88
C GLY A 557 10.12 -11.06 18.10
N MET A 558 10.50 -11.62 19.25
CA MET A 558 10.04 -11.18 20.56
C MET A 558 10.50 -9.75 20.84
N SER A 559 9.61 -8.88 21.31
CA SER A 559 9.98 -7.53 21.76
C SER A 559 10.42 -7.53 23.22
N CYS A 560 11.54 -6.88 23.52
CA CYS A 560 12.00 -6.55 24.86
C CYS A 560 11.80 -5.06 25.17
N LEU A 561 11.59 -4.67 26.43
CA LEU A 561 11.58 -3.27 26.87
C LEU A 561 12.77 -3.01 27.81
N ARG A 562 12.83 -3.74 28.91
CA ARG A 562 13.90 -3.68 29.90
C ARG A 562 15.18 -4.27 29.31
N GLY A 563 16.30 -3.61 29.59
CA GLY A 563 17.61 -4.05 29.10
C GLY A 563 17.85 -3.83 27.60
N MET A 564 16.91 -3.19 26.88
CA MET A 564 17.14 -2.81 25.49
C MET A 564 18.29 -1.81 25.39
N PHE A 565 19.17 -2.08 24.43
CA PHE A 565 20.24 -1.17 24.07
C PHE A 565 19.65 0.12 23.47
N VAL A 566 20.32 1.23 23.74
CA VAL A 566 19.90 2.58 23.28
C VAL A 566 20.89 3.20 22.31
N LYS A 567 21.97 2.47 22.01
CA LYS A 567 23.06 2.85 21.10
C LYS A 567 23.75 1.58 20.59
N GLY A 568 24.62 1.73 19.60
CA GLY A 568 25.42 0.62 19.04
C GLY A 568 24.67 -0.20 17.99
N PHE A 569 23.67 0.39 17.35
CA PHE A 569 22.97 -0.16 16.19
C PHE A 569 22.89 0.91 15.10
N PRO A 570 22.87 0.52 13.82
CA PRO A 570 22.78 1.47 12.73
C PRO A 570 21.43 2.19 12.74
N VAL A 571 21.48 3.50 12.57
CA VAL A 571 20.29 4.34 12.34
C VAL A 571 20.46 4.94 10.95
N ARG A 572 19.41 4.84 10.14
CA ARG A 572 19.45 5.35 8.75
C ARG A 572 19.62 6.87 8.75
N ASP A 573 20.42 7.38 7.83
CA ASP A 573 20.58 8.82 7.64
C ASP A 573 19.25 9.45 7.19
N LYS A 574 18.97 10.65 7.71
CA LYS A 574 17.83 11.46 7.27
C LYS A 574 18.07 11.99 5.86
N LEU A 575 17.01 12.39 5.17
CA LEU A 575 16.99 12.78 3.76
C LEU A 575 18.12 13.74 3.38
N ASP A 576 18.32 14.83 4.10
CA ASP A 576 19.39 15.80 3.77
C ASP A 576 20.79 15.19 3.85
N GLN A 577 21.04 14.29 4.81
CA GLN A 577 22.32 13.56 4.92
C GLN A 577 22.46 12.50 3.82
N GLN A 578 21.39 11.74 3.60
CA GLN A 578 21.32 10.69 2.60
C GLN A 578 21.54 11.25 1.17
N VAL A 579 20.83 12.31 0.79
CA VAL A 579 20.97 12.97 -0.51
C VAL A 579 22.23 13.84 -0.57
N GLY A 580 22.65 14.39 0.58
CA GLY A 580 23.84 15.23 0.71
C GLY A 580 25.13 14.56 0.25
N LYS A 581 25.23 13.22 0.28
CA LYS A 581 26.37 12.47 -0.25
C LYS A 581 26.65 12.70 -1.74
N TRP A 582 25.67 13.20 -2.50
CA TRP A 582 25.80 13.54 -3.91
C TRP A 582 26.35 14.97 -4.13
N VAL A 583 26.61 15.72 -3.06
CA VAL A 583 27.18 17.07 -3.13
C VAL A 583 28.70 16.98 -3.09
N ASP A 584 29.40 17.53 -4.09
CA ASP A 584 30.86 17.43 -4.25
C ASP A 584 31.67 18.03 -3.07
N ASP A 585 31.02 18.83 -2.20
CA ASP A 585 31.58 19.44 -0.98
C ASP A 585 31.07 18.80 0.33
N ALA A 586 30.44 17.62 0.27
CA ALA A 586 29.93 16.96 1.47
C ALA A 586 31.10 16.56 2.38
N PRO A 587 31.10 16.93 3.68
CA PRO A 587 32.06 16.35 4.62
C PRO A 587 31.94 14.82 4.55
N PRO A 588 33.05 14.07 4.60
CA PRO A 588 33.02 12.62 4.49
C PRO A 588 32.02 12.07 5.51
N ALA A 589 31.15 11.16 5.07
CA ALA A 589 30.18 10.50 5.92
C ALA A 589 30.90 10.01 7.19
N ALA A 590 30.33 10.31 8.36
CA ALA A 590 30.88 9.82 9.61
C ALA A 590 30.98 8.29 9.49
N ALA A 591 32.20 7.76 9.71
CA ALA A 591 32.41 6.31 9.70
C ALA A 591 31.45 5.64 10.71
N PRO A 592 30.92 4.44 10.38
CA PRO A 592 29.85 3.78 11.13
C PRO A 592 30.12 3.59 12.62
#